data_AF-A0A7C2VGP6-F1
#
_entry.id   AF-A0A7C2VGP6-F1
#
_cell.length_a   1.000
_cell.length_b   1.000
_cell.length_c   1.000
_cell.angle_alpha   90.00
_cell.angle_beta   90.00
_cell.angle_gamma   90.00
#
_symmetry.space_group_name_H-M   'P 1'
#
loop_
_entity.id
_entity.type
_entity.pdbx_description
1 polymer ?
#
loop_
_entity_poly.entity_id
_entity_poly.type
_entity_poly.pdbx_seq_one_letter_code
_entity_poly.pdbx_strand_id
1 'polypeptide(L)'
;MTEKGAMGDGSGTFRPTIALMQRLNFKRRISLIGAAFALPLLFVAYQLNAKLQADITFTRQELKGNECLKPLIPLIQHLQQHRGASGGYLSGDRTFKETMAQKQAEIAEDIKAVDTVMERYGDELKVKGTWEEIKREWQNLQSQVEHLSRDESFQRHRDLIARVLQLRQDIADASELILDPDLDSY
;
A
#
# COMPACT_ATOMS: atom_id res chain seq x y z
N MET A 1 0.63 -92.62 33.57
CA MET A 1 0.59 -92.35 32.12
C MET A 1 -0.26 -91.10 31.95
N THR A 2 0.41 -89.95 31.87
CA THR A 2 0.66 -89.14 30.65
C THR A 2 -0.45 -88.08 30.51
N GLU A 3 -0.21 -86.79 30.28
CA GLU A 3 0.97 -85.92 30.21
C GLU A 3 0.41 -84.50 29.94
N LYS A 4 1.05 -83.44 30.50
CA LYS A 4 1.06 -82.03 30.01
C LYS A 4 -0.26 -81.25 29.94
N GLY A 5 -0.30 -79.95 30.23
CA GLY A 5 0.74 -78.98 30.57
C GLY A 5 0.08 -77.61 30.73
N ALA A 6 0.58 -76.84 31.71
CA ALA A 6 0.19 -75.46 31.98
C ALA A 6 0.75 -74.47 30.92
N MET A 7 0.25 -73.24 30.98
CA MET A 7 0.58 -72.00 30.21
C MET A 7 -0.51 -71.65 29.19
N GLY A 8 -1.07 -70.45 29.16
CA GLY A 8 -0.82 -69.23 29.91
C GLY A 8 -1.87 -68.18 29.54
N ASP A 9 -2.12 -67.29 30.50
CA ASP A 9 -2.82 -66.02 30.31
C ASP A 9 -2.09 -65.17 29.26
N GLY A 10 -2.84 -64.52 28.36
CA GLY A 10 -2.26 -63.68 27.32
C GLY A 10 -3.20 -63.33 26.17
N SER A 11 -3.94 -62.23 26.34
CA SER A 11 -4.36 -61.28 25.29
C SER A 11 -5.49 -61.68 24.32
N GLY A 12 -6.54 -60.85 24.31
CA GLY A 12 -7.61 -60.91 23.30
C GLY A 12 -8.49 -59.67 23.26
N THR A 13 -8.02 -58.52 23.75
CA THR A 13 -8.72 -57.21 23.76
C THR A 13 -8.91 -56.59 22.36
N PHE A 14 -8.63 -57.32 21.28
CA PHE A 14 -8.70 -56.84 19.89
C PHE A 14 -9.79 -57.54 19.06
N ARG A 15 -11.02 -57.69 19.59
CA ARG A 15 -12.16 -58.20 18.79
C ARG A 15 -13.22 -57.17 18.36
N PRO A 16 -13.35 -55.93 18.89
CA PRO A 16 -14.35 -55.00 18.36
C PRO A 16 -13.85 -54.19 17.15
N THR A 17 -12.55 -54.19 16.85
CA THR A 17 -11.98 -53.43 15.71
C THR A 17 -12.24 -54.09 14.34
N ILE A 18 -12.43 -55.41 14.29
CA ILE A 18 -12.60 -56.16 13.04
C ILE A 18 -14.08 -56.21 12.61
N ALA A 19 -15.02 -56.10 13.55
CA ALA A 19 -16.46 -56.12 13.25
C ALA A 19 -16.93 -54.83 12.54
N LEU A 20 -16.32 -53.68 12.83
CA LEU A 20 -16.63 -52.42 12.15
C LEU A 20 -16.18 -52.41 10.68
N MET A 21 -15.16 -53.21 10.33
CA MET A 21 -14.67 -53.32 8.96
C MET A 21 -15.70 -54.00 8.03
N GLN A 22 -16.49 -54.97 8.49
CA GLN A 22 -17.36 -55.77 7.61
C GLN A 22 -18.64 -55.08 7.08
N ARG A 23 -18.91 -53.81 7.44
CA ARG A 23 -20.06 -53.04 6.90
C ARG A 23 -19.70 -51.92 5.93
N LEU A 24 -18.41 -51.69 5.71
CA LEU A 24 -17.95 -50.71 4.73
C LEU A 24 -17.44 -51.47 3.50
N ASN A 25 -18.22 -51.42 2.42
CA ASN A 25 -17.81 -51.88 1.09
C ASN A 25 -16.42 -51.32 0.76
N PHE A 26 -15.54 -52.14 0.19
CA PHE A 26 -14.13 -51.82 -0.12
C PHE A 26 -13.92 -50.39 -0.66
N LYS A 27 -14.84 -49.91 -1.52
CA LYS A 27 -14.87 -48.53 -2.05
C LYS A 27 -14.86 -47.45 -0.96
N ARG A 28 -15.68 -47.58 0.11
CA ARG A 28 -15.75 -46.60 1.21
C ARG A 28 -14.46 -46.53 2.02
N ARG A 29 -13.78 -47.66 2.25
CA ARG A 29 -12.50 -47.66 2.98
C ARG A 29 -11.41 -46.93 2.20
N ILE A 30 -11.31 -47.18 0.89
CA ILE A 30 -10.39 -46.46 0.00
C ILE A 30 -10.74 -44.97 -0.09
N SER A 31 -12.02 -44.60 -0.17
CA SER A 31 -12.45 -43.19 -0.17
C SER A 31 -12.09 -42.44 1.11
N LEU A 32 -12.20 -43.07 2.29
CA LEU A 32 -11.84 -42.44 3.56
C LEU A 32 -10.33 -42.17 3.65
N ILE A 33 -9.51 -43.11 3.20
CA ILE A 33 -8.05 -42.92 3.13
C ILE A 33 -7.73 -41.81 2.12
N GLY A 34 -8.34 -41.82 0.94
CA GLY A 34 -8.17 -40.77 -0.07
C GLY A 34 -8.57 -39.38 0.46
N ALA A 35 -9.69 -39.28 1.18
CA ALA A 35 -10.14 -38.03 1.78
C ALA A 35 -9.20 -37.53 2.90
N ALA A 36 -8.67 -38.44 3.72
CA ALA A 36 -7.72 -38.11 4.77
C ALA A 36 -6.42 -37.48 4.22
N PHE A 37 -5.98 -37.88 3.02
CA PHE A 37 -4.86 -37.24 2.32
C PHE A 37 -5.26 -36.01 1.50
N ALA A 38 -6.46 -36.00 0.92
CA ALA A 38 -6.94 -34.88 0.10
C ALA A 38 -7.24 -33.62 0.92
N LEU A 39 -7.76 -33.77 2.15
CA LEU A 39 -8.12 -32.63 3.00
C LEU A 39 -6.91 -31.73 3.36
N PRO A 40 -5.78 -32.26 3.86
CA PRO A 40 -4.57 -31.45 4.07
C PRO A 40 -4.05 -30.79 2.79
N LEU A 41 -4.10 -31.50 1.65
CA LEU A 41 -3.65 -30.96 0.37
C LEU A 41 -4.52 -29.78 -0.09
N LEU A 42 -5.85 -29.90 0.01
CA LEU A 42 -6.78 -28.82 -0.31
C LEU A 42 -6.60 -27.62 0.65
N PHE A 43 -6.34 -27.88 1.93
CA PHE A 43 -6.07 -26.83 2.90
C PHE A 43 -4.77 -26.07 2.57
N VAL A 44 -3.68 -26.78 2.24
CA VAL A 44 -2.43 -26.16 1.81
C VAL A 44 -2.62 -25.39 0.49
N ALA A 45 -3.34 -25.97 -0.48
CA ALA A 45 -3.63 -25.31 -1.75
C ALA A 45 -4.46 -24.02 -1.55
N TYR A 46 -5.44 -24.04 -0.65
CA TYR A 46 -6.23 -22.86 -0.29
C TYR A 46 -5.34 -21.77 0.35
N GLN A 47 -4.52 -22.14 1.33
CA GLN A 47 -3.59 -21.21 1.99
C GLN A 47 -2.59 -20.60 0.99
N LEU A 48 -2.07 -21.40 0.06
CA LEU A 48 -1.14 -20.92 -0.97
C LEU A 48 -1.81 -19.95 -1.95
N ASN A 49 -3.04 -20.25 -2.39
CA ASN A 49 -3.81 -19.34 -3.24
C ASN A 49 -4.13 -18.02 -2.51
N ALA A 50 -4.51 -18.09 -1.23
CA ALA A 50 -4.76 -16.89 -0.41
C ALA A 50 -3.52 -16.01 -0.28
N LYS A 51 -2.34 -16.62 -0.04
CA LYS A 51 -1.06 -15.89 -0.01
C LYS A 51 -0.71 -15.24 -1.34
N LEU A 52 -0.76 -15.99 -2.45
CA LEU A 52 -0.43 -15.46 -3.78
C LEU A 52 -1.32 -14.26 -4.16
N GLN A 53 -2.60 -14.28 -3.78
CA GLN A 53 -3.50 -13.15 -4.04
C GLN A 53 -3.18 -11.93 -3.17
N ALA A 54 -2.76 -12.13 -1.92
CA ALA A 54 -2.30 -11.06 -1.05
C ALA A 54 -1.05 -10.38 -1.60
N ASP A 55 -0.04 -11.17 -2.01
CA ASP A 55 1.21 -10.66 -2.59
C ASP A 55 0.96 -9.85 -3.88
N ILE A 56 0.08 -10.33 -4.77
CA ILE A 56 -0.29 -9.60 -5.99
C ILE A 56 -1.00 -8.28 -5.66
N THR A 57 -1.84 -8.27 -4.63
CA THR A 57 -2.56 -7.06 -4.22
C THR A 57 -1.59 -6.04 -3.62
N PHE A 58 -0.64 -6.50 -2.81
CA PHE A 58 0.42 -5.69 -2.22
C PHE A 58 1.32 -5.04 -3.30
N THR A 59 1.89 -5.82 -4.23
CA THR A 59 2.73 -5.28 -5.31
C THR A 59 1.98 -4.27 -6.19
N ARG A 60 0.68 -4.50 -6.43
CA ARG A 60 -0.15 -3.52 -7.16
C ARG A 60 -0.31 -2.23 -6.38
N GLN A 61 -0.45 -2.31 -5.06
CA GLN A 61 -0.60 -1.15 -4.20
C GLN A 61 0.69 -0.32 -4.14
N GLU A 62 1.85 -0.97 -4.05
CA GLU A 62 3.15 -0.29 -4.12
C GLU A 62 3.37 0.43 -5.45
N LEU A 63 3.03 -0.20 -6.58
CA LEU A 63 3.14 0.41 -7.90
C LEU A 63 2.26 1.67 -8.00
N LYS A 64 1.01 1.59 -7.53
CA LYS A 64 0.09 2.73 -7.49
C LYS A 64 0.62 3.87 -6.62
N GLY A 65 1.11 3.55 -5.43
CA GLY A 65 1.71 4.51 -4.51
C GLY A 65 2.89 5.22 -5.17
N ASN A 66 3.82 4.46 -5.75
CA ASN A 66 4.98 5.01 -6.44
C ASN A 66 4.58 5.88 -7.66
N GLU A 67 3.59 5.46 -8.45
CA GLU A 67 3.04 6.27 -9.55
C GLU A 67 2.49 7.60 -9.05
N CYS A 68 1.79 7.62 -7.91
CA CYS A 68 1.26 8.85 -7.30
C CYS A 68 2.34 9.74 -6.70
N LEU A 69 3.37 9.15 -6.10
CA LEU A 69 4.44 9.88 -5.39
C LEU A 69 5.43 10.57 -6.33
N LYS A 70 5.75 9.93 -7.46
CA LYS A 70 6.76 10.42 -8.40
C LYS A 70 6.50 11.86 -8.90
N PRO A 71 5.28 12.24 -9.36
CA PRO A 71 5.02 13.60 -9.84
C PRO A 71 4.95 14.66 -8.71
N LEU A 72 4.83 14.26 -7.43
CA LEU A 72 4.86 15.22 -6.32
C LEU A 72 6.27 15.77 -6.05
N ILE A 73 7.33 15.05 -6.43
CA ILE A 73 8.72 15.47 -6.23
C ILE A 73 9.02 16.79 -6.96
N PRO A 74 8.83 16.91 -8.30
CA PRO A 74 9.08 18.16 -9.00
C PRO A 74 8.15 19.28 -8.51
N LEU A 75 6.89 18.97 -8.18
CA LEU A 75 5.97 19.96 -7.60
C LEU A 75 6.52 20.61 -6.33
N ILE A 76 7.01 19.81 -5.38
CA ILE A 76 7.61 20.31 -4.14
C ILE A 76 8.84 21.18 -4.46
N GLN A 77 9.70 20.74 -5.38
CA GLN A 77 10.90 21.47 -5.77
C GLN A 77 10.56 22.83 -6.40
N HIS A 78 9.63 22.87 -7.35
CA HIS A 78 9.25 24.11 -8.01
C HIS A 78 8.50 25.06 -7.06
N LEU A 79 7.69 24.56 -6.13
CA LEU A 79 7.08 25.37 -5.06
C LEU A 79 8.14 26.00 -4.14
N GLN A 80 9.18 25.24 -3.77
CA GLN A 80 10.30 25.77 -2.97
C GLN A 80 11.10 26.84 -3.71
N GLN A 81 11.32 26.65 -5.01
CA GLN A 81 12.00 27.62 -5.87
C GLN A 81 11.15 28.87 -6.10
N HIS A 82 9.85 28.72 -6.31
CA HIS A 82 8.90 29.84 -6.41
C HIS A 82 8.87 30.65 -5.11
N ARG A 83 8.91 29.99 -3.94
CA ARG A 83 9.06 30.67 -2.63
C ARG A 83 10.33 31.51 -2.57
N GLY A 84 11.47 30.95 -3.02
CA GLY A 84 12.75 31.65 -3.07
C GLY A 84 12.70 32.90 -3.96
N ALA A 85 12.17 32.74 -5.17
CA ALA A 85 12.02 33.84 -6.13
C ALA A 85 11.04 34.91 -5.61
N SER A 86 9.91 34.50 -5.02
CA SER A 86 8.96 35.41 -4.38
C SER A 86 9.61 36.21 -3.26
N GLY A 87 10.46 35.57 -2.45
CA GLY A 87 11.24 36.24 -1.40
C GLY A 87 12.18 37.31 -1.96
N GLY A 88 12.86 37.04 -3.07
CA GLY A 88 13.72 38.02 -3.76
C GLY A 88 12.92 39.20 -4.33
N TYR A 89 11.82 38.91 -5.03
CA TYR A 89 10.91 39.92 -5.58
C TYR A 89 10.36 40.85 -4.51
N LEU A 90 9.83 40.29 -3.42
CA LEU A 90 9.25 41.03 -2.31
C LEU A 90 10.30 41.76 -1.45
N SER A 91 11.59 41.43 -1.61
CA SER A 91 12.70 42.20 -1.03
C SER A 91 13.14 43.38 -1.91
N GLY A 92 12.49 43.58 -3.06
CA GLY A 92 12.70 44.72 -3.97
C GLY A 92 13.45 44.37 -5.27
N ASP A 93 13.97 43.15 -5.41
CA ASP A 93 14.68 42.73 -6.63
C ASP A 93 13.68 42.24 -7.70
N ARG A 94 13.35 43.13 -8.62
CA ARG A 94 12.36 42.86 -9.67
C ARG A 94 12.83 41.81 -10.70
N THR A 95 14.11 41.46 -10.74
CA THR A 95 14.63 40.44 -11.67
C THR A 95 14.02 39.05 -11.40
N PHE A 96 13.64 38.78 -10.16
CA PHE A 96 12.97 37.53 -9.78
C PHE A 96 11.55 37.38 -10.34
N LYS A 97 10.95 38.43 -10.91
CA LYS A 97 9.61 38.35 -11.51
C LYS A 97 9.56 37.34 -12.66
N GLU A 98 10.59 37.30 -13.49
CA GLU A 98 10.70 36.34 -14.58
C GLU A 98 10.88 34.91 -14.05
N THR A 99 11.73 34.75 -13.02
CA THR A 99 11.90 33.45 -12.34
C THR A 99 10.59 32.96 -11.70
N MET A 100 9.81 33.85 -11.07
CA MET A 100 8.49 33.49 -10.53
C MET A 100 7.56 33.00 -11.64
N ALA A 101 7.45 33.75 -12.74
CA ALA A 101 6.61 33.36 -13.88
C ALA A 101 7.04 32.02 -14.48
N GLN A 102 8.34 31.78 -14.63
CA GLN A 102 8.87 30.49 -15.08
C GLN A 102 8.46 29.36 -14.13
N LYS A 103 8.66 29.53 -12.82
CA LYS A 103 8.31 28.50 -11.83
C LYS A 103 6.80 28.25 -11.78
N GLN A 104 5.98 29.28 -11.98
CA GLN A 104 4.52 29.11 -12.09
C GLN A 104 4.12 28.23 -13.29
N ALA A 105 4.80 28.40 -14.43
CA ALA A 105 4.56 27.55 -15.60
C ALA A 105 4.98 26.10 -15.35
N GLU A 106 6.14 25.87 -14.71
CA GLU A 106 6.61 24.53 -14.35
C GLU A 106 5.67 23.86 -13.32
N ILE A 107 5.21 24.60 -12.30
CA ILE A 107 4.21 24.11 -11.34
C ILE A 107 2.90 23.75 -12.04
N ALA A 108 2.48 24.50 -13.06
CA ALA A 108 1.28 24.17 -13.83
C ALA A 108 1.42 22.83 -14.57
N GLU A 109 2.61 22.51 -15.10
CA GLU A 109 2.89 21.20 -15.69
C GLU A 109 2.94 20.09 -14.64
N ASP A 110 3.54 20.34 -13.47
CA ASP A 110 3.55 19.38 -12.38
C ASP A 110 2.11 19.07 -11.89
N ILE A 111 1.27 20.10 -11.77
CA ILE A 111 -0.14 19.93 -11.38
C ILE A 111 -0.87 19.03 -12.38
N LYS A 112 -0.65 19.17 -13.69
CA LYS A 112 -1.24 18.28 -14.70
C LYS A 112 -0.74 16.83 -14.54
N ALA A 113 0.54 16.66 -14.25
CA ALA A 113 1.13 15.33 -14.02
C ALA A 113 0.52 14.67 -12.77
N VAL A 114 0.33 15.44 -11.69
CA VAL A 114 -0.33 14.96 -10.46
C VAL A 114 -1.82 14.72 -10.71
N ASP A 115 -2.53 15.58 -11.43
CA ASP A 115 -3.94 15.39 -11.80
C ASP A 115 -4.16 14.06 -12.52
N THR A 116 -3.28 13.71 -13.47
CA THR A 116 -3.37 12.45 -14.22
C THR A 116 -3.36 11.22 -13.31
N VAL A 117 -2.54 11.21 -12.25
CA VAL A 117 -2.48 10.09 -11.31
C VAL A 117 -3.60 10.16 -10.26
N MET A 118 -4.00 11.37 -9.87
CA MET A 118 -5.11 11.60 -8.92
C MET A 118 -6.47 11.24 -9.50
N GLU A 119 -6.68 11.44 -10.80
CA GLU A 119 -7.87 10.96 -11.51
C GLU A 119 -7.97 9.44 -11.51
N ARG A 120 -6.82 8.75 -11.57
CA ARG A 120 -6.78 7.28 -11.61
C ARG A 120 -6.90 6.64 -10.24
N TYR A 121 -6.22 7.18 -9.23
CA TYR A 121 -6.07 6.52 -7.92
C TYR A 121 -6.52 7.37 -6.73
N GLY A 122 -6.79 8.67 -6.91
CA GLY A 122 -7.07 9.58 -5.79
C GLY A 122 -8.33 9.23 -5.00
N ASP A 123 -9.36 8.69 -5.67
CA ASP A 123 -10.58 8.21 -5.00
C ASP A 123 -10.32 6.90 -4.22
N GLU A 124 -9.54 5.98 -4.80
CA GLU A 124 -9.17 4.71 -4.17
C GLU A 124 -8.32 4.94 -2.91
N LEU A 125 -7.33 5.82 -3.01
CA LEU A 125 -6.43 6.21 -1.92
C LEU A 125 -7.06 7.23 -0.95
N LYS A 126 -8.28 7.73 -1.24
CA LYS A 126 -9.01 8.73 -0.45
C LYS A 126 -8.26 10.06 -0.27
N VAL A 127 -7.39 10.42 -1.20
CA VAL A 127 -6.57 11.66 -1.15
C VAL A 127 -7.02 12.74 -2.14
N LYS A 128 -8.00 12.45 -3.01
CA LYS A 128 -8.49 13.39 -4.02
C LYS A 128 -8.96 14.72 -3.43
N GLY A 129 -9.65 14.69 -2.29
CA GLY A 129 -10.10 15.90 -1.60
C GLY A 129 -8.95 16.80 -1.16
N THR A 130 -7.94 16.22 -0.51
CA THR A 130 -6.69 16.90 -0.10
C THR A 130 -5.97 17.50 -1.30
N TRP A 131 -5.90 16.78 -2.41
CA TRP A 131 -5.28 17.28 -3.64
C TRP A 131 -6.03 18.50 -4.23
N GLU A 132 -7.35 18.45 -4.28
CA GLU A 132 -8.17 19.58 -4.75
C GLU A 132 -8.02 20.82 -3.84
N GLU A 133 -7.84 20.63 -2.53
CA GLU A 133 -7.52 21.71 -1.60
C GLU A 133 -6.16 22.35 -1.89
N ILE A 134 -5.12 21.53 -2.08
CA ILE A 134 -3.77 22.00 -2.44
C ILE A 134 -3.80 22.83 -3.73
N LYS A 135 -4.52 22.37 -4.76
CA LYS A 135 -4.66 23.13 -6.02
C LYS A 135 -5.32 24.49 -5.80
N ARG A 136 -6.38 24.56 -5.00
CA ARG A 136 -7.05 25.84 -4.66
C ARG A 136 -6.14 26.78 -3.88
N GLU A 137 -5.39 26.25 -2.90
CA GLU A 137 -4.43 27.05 -2.13
C GLU A 137 -3.31 27.59 -3.02
N TRP A 138 -2.78 26.78 -3.94
CA TRP A 138 -1.80 27.23 -4.92
C TRP A 138 -2.35 28.35 -5.81
N GLN A 139 -3.54 28.18 -6.39
CA GLN A 139 -4.17 29.22 -7.24
C GLN A 139 -4.37 30.54 -6.48
N ASN A 140 -4.78 30.46 -5.21
CA ASN A 140 -4.91 31.63 -4.36
C ASN A 140 -3.55 32.29 -4.07
N LEU A 141 -2.53 31.51 -3.76
CA LEU A 141 -1.18 32.03 -3.51
C LEU A 141 -0.60 32.68 -4.77
N GLN A 142 -0.65 31.99 -5.92
CA GLN A 142 -0.11 32.47 -7.19
C GLN A 142 -0.72 33.82 -7.61
N SER A 143 -2.03 33.99 -7.42
CA SER A 143 -2.73 35.22 -7.82
C SER A 143 -2.46 36.41 -6.89
N GLN A 144 -2.01 36.17 -5.66
CA GLN A 144 -1.84 37.21 -4.63
C GLN A 144 -0.38 37.50 -4.30
N VAL A 145 0.55 36.61 -4.66
CA VAL A 145 1.94 36.62 -4.17
C VAL A 145 2.67 37.95 -4.36
N GLU A 146 2.42 38.67 -5.47
CA GLU A 146 3.06 39.96 -5.74
C GLU A 146 2.57 41.09 -4.81
N HIS A 147 1.44 40.90 -4.13
CA HIS A 147 0.80 41.87 -3.24
C HIS A 147 0.92 41.53 -1.75
N LEU A 148 1.54 40.39 -1.42
CA LEU A 148 1.77 39.97 -0.04
C LEU A 148 3.00 40.65 0.54
N SER A 149 3.08 40.74 1.86
CA SER A 149 4.36 40.96 2.52
C SER A 149 5.30 39.75 2.32
N ARG A 150 6.61 39.98 2.48
CA ARG A 150 7.62 38.91 2.40
C ARG A 150 7.33 37.78 3.38
N ASP A 151 6.94 38.11 4.61
CA ASP A 151 6.68 37.15 5.68
C ASP A 151 5.40 36.36 5.41
N GLU A 152 4.32 37.02 4.97
CA GLU A 152 3.07 36.34 4.58
C GLU A 152 3.30 35.41 3.39
N SER A 153 4.02 35.85 2.37
CA SER A 153 4.37 35.02 1.22
C SER A 153 5.17 33.80 1.66
N PHE A 154 6.21 33.98 2.46
CA PHE A 154 7.03 32.89 2.98
C PHE A 154 6.20 31.86 3.75
N GLN A 155 5.33 32.34 4.65
CA GLN A 155 4.47 31.52 5.48
C GLN A 155 3.47 30.71 4.64
N ARG A 156 2.78 31.36 3.69
CA ARG A 156 1.80 30.68 2.82
C ARG A 156 2.45 29.61 1.93
N HIS A 157 3.65 29.88 1.41
CA HIS A 157 4.41 28.85 0.68
C HIS A 157 4.81 27.69 1.59
N ARG A 158 5.28 27.97 2.81
CA ARG A 158 5.67 26.94 3.78
C ARG A 158 4.49 26.03 4.10
N ASP A 159 3.31 26.61 4.34
CA ASP A 159 2.10 25.86 4.68
C ASP A 159 1.63 25.03 3.49
N LEU A 160 1.64 25.57 2.27
CA LEU A 160 1.33 24.82 1.05
C LEU A 160 2.30 23.64 0.83
N ILE A 161 3.61 23.86 0.97
CA ILE A 161 4.61 22.80 0.83
C ILE A 161 4.41 21.72 1.90
N ALA A 162 4.10 22.11 3.14
CA ALA A 162 3.81 21.17 4.22
C ALA A 162 2.58 20.31 3.90
N ARG A 163 1.53 20.87 3.29
CA ARG A 163 0.37 20.08 2.84
C ARG A 163 0.71 19.11 1.71
N VAL A 164 1.55 19.49 0.75
CA VAL A 164 1.99 18.57 -0.32
C VAL A 164 2.82 17.43 0.28
N LEU A 165 3.66 17.71 1.28
CA LEU A 165 4.41 16.69 2.01
C LEU A 165 3.49 15.76 2.82
N GLN A 166 2.44 16.31 3.45
CA GLN A 166 1.44 15.50 4.13
C GLN A 166 0.67 14.61 3.15
N LEU A 167 0.26 15.14 1.99
CA LEU A 167 -0.36 14.35 0.93
C LEU A 167 0.55 13.19 0.50
N ARG A 168 1.86 13.44 0.36
CA ARG A 168 2.85 12.39 0.07
C ARG A 168 2.89 11.32 1.17
N GLN A 169 2.81 11.71 2.44
CA GLN A 169 2.72 10.76 3.55
C GLN A 169 1.42 9.94 3.50
N ASP A 170 0.28 10.61 3.30
CA ASP A 170 -1.03 9.96 3.21
C ASP A 170 -1.09 8.94 2.06
N ILE A 171 -0.48 9.24 0.91
CA ILE A 171 -0.35 8.31 -0.22
C ILE A 171 0.51 7.11 0.17
N ALA A 172 1.66 7.33 0.81
CA ALA A 172 2.56 6.25 1.21
C ALA A 172 1.90 5.32 2.25
N ASP A 173 1.15 5.88 3.19
CA ASP A 173 0.37 5.13 4.18
C ASP A 173 -0.77 4.35 3.51
N ALA A 174 -1.55 5.01 2.64
CA ALA A 174 -2.67 4.38 1.92
C ALA A 174 -2.21 3.33 0.90
N SER A 175 -0.97 3.39 0.45
CA SER A 175 -0.38 2.43 -0.47
C SER A 175 0.45 1.33 0.19
N GLU A 176 0.42 1.25 1.52
CA GLU A 176 1.19 0.27 2.33
C GLU A 176 2.71 0.29 2.07
N LEU A 177 3.24 1.37 1.48
CA LEU A 177 4.68 1.54 1.18
C LEU A 177 5.54 1.66 2.44
N ILE A 178 4.92 1.97 3.59
CA ILE A 178 5.59 2.12 4.89
C ILE A 178 5.61 0.80 5.67
N LEU A 179 4.82 -0.19 5.25
CA LEU A 179 4.62 -1.47 5.93
C LEU A 179 5.27 -2.63 5.17
N ASP A 180 6.37 -2.37 4.46
CA ASP A 180 7.16 -3.44 3.86
C ASP A 180 7.79 -4.31 4.97
N PRO A 181 7.37 -5.58 5.16
CA PRO A 181 8.00 -6.48 6.14
C PRO A 181 9.47 -6.78 5.82
N ASP A 182 9.95 -6.51 4.61
CA ASP A 182 11.36 -6.67 4.24
C ASP A 182 12.25 -5.52 4.78
N LEU A 183 11.70 -4.37 5.15
CA LEU A 183 12.46 -3.28 5.80
C LEU A 183 12.80 -3.58 7.26
N ASP A 184 12.04 -4.44 7.93
CA ASP A 184 12.34 -4.93 9.30
C ASP A 184 13.43 -6.02 9.31
N SER A 185 13.97 -6.39 8.14
CA SER A 185 14.92 -7.50 7.96
C SER A 185 16.40 -7.10 7.78
N TYR A 186 16.76 -5.82 7.95
CA TYR A 186 18.13 -5.32 7.74
C TYR A 186 18.76 -4.62 8.95
#